data_AF-A0ABD1Q0E8-F1
#
_entry.id   AF-A0ABD1Q0E8-F1
#
_cell.length_a   1.000
_cell.length_b   1.000
_cell.length_c   1.000
_cell.angle_alpha   90.00
_cell.angle_beta   90.00
_cell.angle_gamma   90.00
#
_symmetry.space_group_name_H-M   'P 1'
#
loop_
_entity.id
_entity.type
_entity.pdbx_description
1 polymer ?
#
loop_
_entity_poly.entity_id
_entity_poly.type
_entity_poly.pdbx_seq_one_letter_code
_entity_poly.pdbx_strand_id
1 'polypeptide(L)'
;MDESTLADEHPHLAHSSIQVRELFDDTGWNISRLLQLVPHIIAEQIRNFPITAEVHDQIMWKDTSDGRFHTNSAWQLVRTGHTIQAVYGMIWSSIIPTTVSFFCWRLWQGLIPVDVVIQRRIGSHMASRCQCCSAIETIQHLFIDSCIANQVWRHFFDIFHVTLRPMEGFQYRFQSWRFSGQFVRQGHIRTIIPLLIL
;
A
#
# COMPACT_ATOMS: atom_id res chain seq x y z
N MET A 1 9.40 -16.90 -6.27
CA MET A 1 9.42 -17.58 -7.56
C MET A 1 10.39 -16.76 -8.38
N ASP A 2 11.54 -17.33 -8.73
CA ASP A 2 12.69 -16.58 -9.25
C ASP A 2 12.27 -15.62 -10.37
N GLU A 3 12.57 -14.34 -10.19
CA GLU A 3 12.20 -13.22 -11.08
C GLU A 3 13.26 -12.96 -12.16
N SER A 4 14.27 -13.82 -12.24
CA SER A 4 15.39 -13.75 -13.18
C SER A 4 14.91 -13.98 -14.60
N THR A 5 15.27 -13.07 -15.49
CA THR A 5 15.08 -13.29 -16.93
C THR A 5 16.07 -14.34 -17.41
N LEU A 6 15.80 -14.92 -18.59
CA LEU A 6 16.73 -15.84 -19.24
C LEU A 6 18.13 -15.23 -19.42
N ALA A 7 18.21 -13.92 -19.64
CA ALA A 7 19.47 -13.18 -19.75
C ALA A 7 20.16 -13.00 -18.38
N ASP A 8 19.40 -12.89 -17.28
CA ASP A 8 19.95 -12.83 -15.92
C ASP A 8 20.53 -14.20 -15.51
N GLU A 9 19.88 -15.30 -15.89
CA GLU A 9 20.34 -16.66 -15.62
C GLU A 9 21.49 -17.11 -16.55
N HIS A 10 21.57 -16.50 -17.73
CA HIS A 10 22.55 -16.80 -18.76
C HIS A 10 23.21 -15.52 -19.30
N PRO A 11 24.19 -14.95 -18.56
CA PRO A 11 24.82 -13.67 -18.88
C PRO A 11 25.48 -13.62 -20.27
N HIS A 12 25.89 -14.77 -20.82
CA HIS A 12 26.43 -14.84 -22.18
C HIS A 12 25.39 -14.48 -23.25
N LEU A 13 24.09 -14.62 -22.96
CA LEU A 13 23.01 -14.18 -23.83
C LEU A 13 22.75 -12.67 -23.70
N ALA A 14 22.94 -12.10 -22.50
CA ALA A 14 22.76 -10.66 -22.27
C ALA A 14 23.73 -9.79 -23.08
N HIS A 15 24.92 -10.32 -23.38
CA HIS A 15 25.95 -9.66 -24.20
C HIS A 15 25.94 -10.10 -25.66
N SER A 16 25.02 -10.99 -26.04
CA SER A 16 24.91 -11.50 -27.41
C SER A 16 24.16 -10.52 -28.29
N SER A 17 24.63 -10.32 -29.53
CA SER A 17 23.90 -9.59 -30.57
C SER A 17 22.95 -10.47 -31.37
N ILE A 18 22.77 -11.74 -30.98
CA ILE A 18 21.93 -12.71 -31.68
C ILE A 18 20.48 -12.23 -31.67
N GLN A 19 19.87 -12.19 -32.84
CA GLN A 19 18.47 -11.80 -33.00
C GLN A 19 17.56 -13.02 -33.15
N VAL A 20 16.30 -12.91 -32.73
CA VAL A 20 15.31 -14.00 -32.83
C VAL A 20 15.15 -14.51 -34.28
N ARG A 21 15.23 -13.61 -35.27
CA ARG A 21 15.21 -13.97 -36.71
C ARG A 21 16.36 -14.87 -37.17
N GLU A 22 17.44 -14.99 -36.39
CA GLU A 22 18.54 -15.92 -36.68
C GLU A 22 18.29 -17.33 -36.11
N LEU A 23 17.29 -17.43 -35.24
CA LEU A 23 16.88 -18.64 -34.53
C LEU A 23 15.51 -19.15 -34.99
N PHE A 24 14.76 -18.34 -35.74
CA PHE A 24 13.42 -18.65 -36.26
C PHE A 24 13.33 -18.31 -37.74
N ASP A 25 13.01 -19.32 -38.57
CA ASP A 25 12.83 -19.21 -40.02
C ASP A 25 11.44 -19.72 -40.46
N ASP A 26 11.21 -19.83 -41.78
CA ASP A 26 9.94 -20.28 -42.36
C ASP A 26 9.56 -21.72 -41.95
N THR A 27 10.51 -22.50 -41.44
CA THR A 27 10.30 -23.87 -40.93
C THR A 27 10.13 -23.92 -39.40
N GLY A 28 10.21 -22.76 -38.74
CA GLY A 28 10.05 -22.59 -37.30
C GLY A 28 11.36 -22.37 -36.56
N TRP A 29 11.42 -22.80 -35.29
CA TRP A 29 12.59 -22.64 -34.45
C TRP A 29 13.74 -23.58 -34.83
N ASN A 30 14.94 -23.03 -35.02
CA ASN A 30 16.17 -23.80 -35.20
C ASN A 30 16.66 -24.37 -33.86
N ILE A 31 16.15 -25.56 -33.51
CA ILE A 31 16.42 -26.22 -32.22
C ILE A 31 17.92 -26.49 -32.01
N SER A 32 18.63 -26.92 -33.05
CA SER A 32 20.07 -27.19 -32.96
C SER A 32 20.86 -25.96 -32.51
N ARG A 33 20.45 -24.76 -32.98
CA ARG A 33 21.08 -23.50 -32.60
C ARG A 33 20.62 -23.02 -31.22
N LEU A 34 19.36 -23.25 -30.85
CA LEU A 34 18.86 -22.98 -29.49
C LEU A 34 19.61 -23.80 -28.43
N LEU A 35 19.85 -25.09 -28.68
CA LEU A 35 20.58 -25.97 -27.76
C LEU A 35 22.04 -25.59 -27.54
N GLN A 36 22.63 -24.79 -28.44
CA GLN A 36 23.97 -24.22 -28.25
C GLN A 36 23.97 -23.00 -27.31
N LEU A 37 22.81 -22.37 -27.11
CA LEU A 37 22.67 -21.10 -26.40
C LEU A 37 22.05 -21.27 -25.02
N VAL A 38 21.08 -22.18 -24.89
CA VAL A 38 20.28 -22.41 -23.68
C VAL A 38 20.18 -23.90 -23.35
N PRO A 39 19.96 -24.27 -22.07
CA PRO A 39 19.67 -25.64 -21.67
C PRO A 39 18.48 -26.25 -22.41
N HIS A 40 18.48 -27.58 -22.55
CA HIS A 40 17.44 -28.33 -23.27
C HIS A 40 16.01 -28.03 -22.80
N ILE A 41 15.82 -27.84 -21.49
CA ILE A 41 14.50 -27.54 -20.90
C ILE A 41 13.95 -26.21 -21.45
N ILE A 42 14.80 -25.19 -21.50
CA ILE A 42 14.45 -23.87 -22.02
C ILE A 42 14.23 -23.92 -23.53
N ALA A 43 15.08 -24.66 -24.27
CA ALA A 43 14.91 -24.82 -25.72
C ALA A 43 13.54 -25.43 -26.09
N GLU A 44 13.09 -26.43 -25.33
CA GLU A 44 11.75 -27.03 -25.49
C GLU A 44 10.62 -26.07 -25.10
N GLN A 45 10.80 -25.21 -24.09
CA GLN A 45 9.83 -24.16 -23.77
C GLN A 45 9.72 -23.12 -24.90
N ILE A 46 10.85 -22.67 -25.44
CA ILE A 46 10.90 -21.72 -26.58
C ILE A 46 10.24 -22.33 -27.81
N ARG A 47 10.52 -23.60 -28.10
CA ARG A 47 9.92 -24.33 -29.24
C ARG A 47 8.39 -24.31 -29.22
N ASN A 48 7.79 -24.43 -28.04
CA ASN A 48 6.35 -24.44 -27.86
C ASN A 48 5.74 -23.03 -27.84
N PHE A 49 6.57 -21.99 -27.91
CA PHE A 49 6.11 -20.60 -27.96
C PHE A 49 5.72 -20.22 -29.39
N PRO A 50 4.45 -19.84 -29.64
CA PRO A 50 4.00 -19.46 -30.97
C PRO A 50 4.56 -18.10 -31.34
N ILE A 51 5.43 -18.07 -32.36
CA ILE A 51 5.85 -16.83 -33.03
C ILE A 51 5.08 -16.72 -34.33
N THR A 52 4.44 -15.58 -34.54
CA THR A 52 3.78 -15.24 -35.81
C THR A 52 4.59 -14.14 -36.48
N ALA A 53 5.31 -14.48 -37.56
CA ALA A 53 6.17 -13.53 -38.28
C ALA A 53 5.40 -12.40 -38.98
N GLU A 54 4.07 -12.56 -39.13
CA GLU A 54 3.19 -11.61 -39.81
C GLU A 54 2.76 -10.43 -38.89
N VAL A 55 3.09 -10.48 -37.60
CA VAL A 55 2.70 -9.47 -36.62
C VAL A 55 3.91 -8.59 -36.28
N HIS A 56 3.70 -7.28 -36.24
CA HIS A 56 4.73 -6.32 -35.84
C HIS A 56 5.09 -6.51 -34.36
N ASP A 57 6.37 -6.32 -34.02
CA ASP A 57 6.83 -6.35 -32.63
C ASP A 57 6.03 -5.40 -31.74
N GLN A 58 5.63 -5.90 -30.56
CA GLN A 58 4.91 -5.13 -29.56
C GLN A 58 5.62 -5.19 -28.22
N ILE A 59 5.56 -4.09 -27.47
CA ILE A 59 6.06 -4.04 -26.10
C ILE A 59 5.09 -4.83 -25.22
N MET A 60 5.63 -5.80 -24.49
CA MET A 60 4.87 -6.65 -23.57
C MET A 60 5.15 -6.27 -22.12
N TRP A 61 4.09 -6.19 -21.31
CA TRP A 61 4.18 -5.94 -19.89
C TRP A 61 4.56 -7.21 -19.13
N LYS A 62 5.76 -7.24 -18.51
CA LYS A 62 6.32 -8.42 -17.84
C LYS A 62 5.45 -8.95 -16.70
N ASP A 63 4.78 -8.08 -15.94
CA ASP A 63 4.04 -8.49 -14.73
C ASP A 63 2.64 -9.07 -15.02
N THR A 64 2.30 -9.34 -16.28
CA THR A 64 1.01 -9.89 -16.68
C THR A 64 1.21 -11.04 -17.66
N SER A 65 0.49 -12.15 -17.47
CA SER A 65 0.61 -13.35 -18.32
C SER A 65 0.13 -13.15 -19.74
N ASP A 66 -0.77 -12.18 -19.98
CA ASP A 66 -1.23 -11.79 -21.32
C ASP A 66 -0.36 -10.70 -21.96
N GLY A 67 0.69 -10.26 -21.26
CA GLY A 67 1.60 -9.19 -21.67
C GLY A 67 0.95 -7.81 -21.82
N ARG A 68 -0.29 -7.61 -21.38
CA ARG A 68 -0.98 -6.33 -21.51
C ARG A 68 -0.68 -5.42 -20.33
N PHE A 69 -0.39 -4.16 -20.63
CA PHE A 69 -0.23 -3.15 -19.60
C PHE A 69 -1.53 -2.94 -18.82
N HIS A 70 -1.46 -3.09 -17.50
CA HIS A 70 -2.54 -2.72 -16.59
C HIS A 70 -2.00 -1.73 -15.55
N THR A 71 -2.76 -0.66 -15.29
CA THR A 71 -2.39 0.30 -14.25
C THR A 71 -2.29 -0.34 -12.86
N ASN A 72 -3.08 -1.38 -12.60
CA ASN A 72 -3.01 -2.16 -11.36
C ASN A 72 -1.69 -2.93 -11.23
N SER A 73 -1.22 -3.63 -12.27
CA SER A 73 0.06 -4.37 -12.21
C SER A 73 1.24 -3.41 -12.08
N ALA A 74 1.24 -2.30 -12.82
CA ALA A 74 2.24 -1.24 -12.67
C ALA A 74 2.24 -0.62 -11.27
N TRP A 75 1.06 -0.38 -10.69
CA TRP A 75 0.94 0.12 -9.33
C TRP A 75 1.49 -0.87 -8.30
N GLN A 76 1.22 -2.16 -8.48
CA GLN A 76 1.74 -3.22 -7.61
C GLN A 76 3.27 -3.31 -7.64
N LEU A 77 3.88 -3.09 -8.81
CA LEU A 77 5.33 -3.02 -8.97
C LEU A 77 5.94 -1.84 -8.18
N VAL A 78 5.34 -0.64 -8.31
CA VAL A 78 5.88 0.59 -7.70
C VAL A 78 5.63 0.67 -6.19
N ARG A 79 4.49 0.16 -5.70
CA ARG A 79 4.05 0.33 -4.30
C ARG A 79 4.90 -0.38 -3.24
N THR A 80 5.95 -1.13 -3.65
CA THR A 80 6.97 -1.78 -2.81
C THR A 80 6.51 -2.13 -1.38
N GLY A 81 5.99 -3.34 -1.18
CA GLY A 81 5.96 -4.03 0.12
C GLY A 81 5.06 -3.48 1.24
N HIS A 82 4.36 -2.35 1.08
CA HIS A 82 3.50 -1.87 2.17
C HIS A 82 2.23 -2.70 2.29
N THR A 83 2.10 -3.46 3.39
CA THR A 83 0.84 -4.08 3.79
C THR A 83 -0.22 -3.00 3.96
N ILE A 84 -1.34 -3.15 3.25
CA ILE A 84 -2.48 -2.24 3.43
C ILE A 84 -3.01 -2.45 4.84
N GLN A 85 -2.82 -1.46 5.71
CA GLN A 85 -3.41 -1.48 7.04
C GLN A 85 -4.94 -1.44 6.90
N ALA A 86 -5.64 -2.33 7.61
CA ALA A 86 -7.10 -2.42 7.57
C ALA A 86 -7.81 -1.09 7.90
N VAL A 87 -7.13 -0.18 8.61
CA VAL A 87 -7.61 1.16 8.92
C VAL A 87 -7.90 2.01 7.67
N TYR A 88 -7.12 1.85 6.59
CA TYR A 88 -7.32 2.66 5.38
C TYR A 88 -8.63 2.32 4.67
N GLY A 89 -9.08 1.07 4.73
CA GLY A 89 -10.41 0.71 4.22
C GLY A 89 -11.53 1.42 4.97
N MET A 90 -11.36 1.69 6.27
CA MET A 90 -12.35 2.44 7.05
C MET A 90 -12.27 3.93 6.74
N ILE A 91 -11.07 4.52 6.74
CA ILE A 91 -10.85 5.94 6.43
C ILE A 91 -11.46 6.30 5.08
N TRP A 92 -11.27 5.46 4.06
CA TRP A 92 -11.75 5.68 2.69
C TRP A 92 -13.11 5.01 2.40
N SER A 93 -13.92 4.76 3.43
CA SER A 93 -15.29 4.25 3.23
C SER A 93 -16.15 5.27 2.50
N SER A 94 -16.99 4.81 1.57
CA SER A 94 -17.91 5.66 0.78
C SER A 94 -18.94 6.43 1.62
N ILE A 95 -19.17 6.02 2.87
CA ILE A 95 -20.12 6.67 3.78
C ILE A 95 -19.48 7.87 4.49
N ILE A 96 -18.15 7.95 4.52
CA ILE A 96 -17.42 9.02 5.18
C ILE A 96 -17.18 10.14 4.17
N PRO A 97 -17.53 11.41 4.52
CA PRO A 97 -17.20 12.54 3.67
C PRO A 97 -15.70 12.59 3.40
N THR A 98 -15.33 12.86 2.15
CA THR A 98 -13.92 12.87 1.72
C THR A 98 -13.05 13.82 2.57
N THR A 99 -13.60 14.92 3.05
CA THR A 99 -12.93 15.86 3.96
C THR A 99 -12.51 15.19 5.28
N VAL A 100 -13.38 14.39 5.87
CA VAL A 100 -13.11 13.61 7.09
C VAL A 100 -12.08 12.51 6.78
N SER A 101 -12.23 11.80 5.65
CA SER A 101 -11.25 10.78 5.22
C SER A 101 -9.84 11.36 5.09
N PHE A 102 -9.68 12.53 4.45
CA PHE A 102 -8.40 13.21 4.34
C PHE A 102 -7.84 13.63 5.69
N PHE A 103 -8.71 14.13 6.58
CA PHE A 103 -8.30 14.50 7.94
C PHE A 103 -7.80 13.28 8.73
N CYS A 104 -8.58 12.19 8.79
CA CYS A 104 -8.18 10.97 9.50
C CYS A 104 -6.93 10.34 8.89
N TRP A 105 -6.78 10.38 7.56
CA TRP A 105 -5.55 9.93 6.90
C TRP A 105 -4.34 10.76 7.33
N ARG A 106 -4.45 12.10 7.32
CA ARG A 106 -3.39 12.99 7.80
C ARG A 106 -3.05 12.74 9.27
N LEU A 107 -4.06 12.53 10.10
CA LEU A 107 -3.90 12.18 11.51
C LEU A 107 -3.12 10.87 11.68
N TRP A 108 -3.52 9.82 10.96
CA TRP A 108 -2.87 8.52 11.00
C TRP A 108 -1.42 8.57 10.53
N GLN A 109 -1.12 9.46 9.59
CA GLN A 109 0.23 9.71 9.06
C GLN A 109 1.06 10.70 9.90
N GLY A 110 0.50 11.25 10.99
CA GLY A 110 1.20 12.25 11.81
C GLY A 110 1.46 13.57 11.08
N LEU A 111 0.57 13.95 10.16
CA LEU A 111 0.67 15.13 9.29
C LEU A 111 -0.18 16.31 9.78
N ILE A 112 -0.90 16.16 10.90
CA ILE A 112 -1.70 17.25 11.48
C ILE A 112 -0.75 18.30 12.06
N PRO A 113 -0.95 19.59 11.74
CA PRO A 113 -0.04 20.67 12.13
C PRO A 113 -0.28 21.09 13.59
N VAL A 114 0.00 20.20 14.54
CA VAL A 114 0.15 20.57 15.96
C VAL A 114 1.54 21.17 16.19
N ASP A 115 1.70 21.97 17.24
CA ASP A 115 2.96 22.66 17.57
C ASP A 115 4.18 21.75 17.45
N VAL A 116 4.16 20.56 18.06
CA VAL A 116 5.29 19.63 18.04
C VAL A 116 5.62 19.14 16.62
N VAL A 117 4.63 18.97 15.75
CA VAL A 117 4.84 18.59 14.34
C VAL A 117 5.41 19.75 13.55
N ILE A 118 4.93 20.98 13.81
CA ILE A 118 5.45 22.20 13.18
C ILE A 118 6.91 22.42 13.57
N GLN A 119 7.23 22.36 14.87
CA GLN A 119 8.59 22.47 15.39
C GLN A 119 9.52 21.47 14.73
N ARG A 120 9.12 20.19 14.64
CA ARG A 120 9.91 19.13 14.03
C ARG A 120 10.15 19.35 12.52
N ARG A 121 9.16 19.85 11.79
CA ARG A 121 9.25 20.00 10.32
C ARG A 121 9.94 21.28 9.87
N ILE A 122 9.72 22.37 10.60
CA ILE A 122 10.18 23.71 10.22
C ILE A 122 11.43 24.11 11.03
N GLY A 123 11.75 23.41 12.12
CA GLY A 123 12.85 23.77 13.01
C GLY A 123 12.57 25.01 13.85
N SER A 124 11.29 25.35 14.06
CA SER A 124 10.90 26.54 14.81
C SER A 124 11.04 26.33 16.32
N HIS A 125 11.52 27.34 17.06
CA HIS A 125 11.63 27.34 18.53
C HIS A 125 10.39 27.91 19.25
N MET A 126 9.20 27.82 18.65
CA MET A 126 7.97 28.26 19.30
C MET A 126 7.66 27.43 20.55
N ALA A 127 7.16 28.05 21.62
CA ALA A 127 6.70 27.31 22.79
C ALA A 127 5.45 26.50 22.44
N SER A 128 5.44 25.20 22.73
CA SER A 128 4.24 24.37 22.52
C SER A 128 3.29 24.49 23.70
N ARG A 129 2.01 24.76 23.44
CA ARG A 129 1.02 24.93 24.51
C ARG A 129 -0.40 24.69 24.02
N CYS A 130 -1.04 23.61 24.48
CA CYS A 130 -2.47 23.36 24.25
C CYS A 130 -3.29 24.52 24.81
N GLN A 131 -4.16 25.07 23.98
CA GLN A 131 -5.18 26.05 24.36
C GLN A 131 -6.10 25.52 25.48
N CYS A 132 -6.30 24.21 25.54
CA CYS A 132 -7.21 23.53 26.45
C CYS A 132 -6.73 23.48 27.91
N CYS A 133 -5.48 23.10 28.13
CA CYS A 133 -4.95 22.79 29.47
C CYS A 133 -3.48 23.18 29.65
N SER A 134 -2.92 23.96 28.72
CA SER A 134 -1.53 24.45 28.75
C SER A 134 -0.43 23.38 28.76
N ALA A 135 -0.75 22.12 28.49
CA ALA A 135 0.24 21.05 28.28
C ALA A 135 0.88 21.15 26.89
N ILE A 136 1.89 20.33 26.60
CA ILE A 136 2.52 20.27 25.27
C ILE A 136 1.50 19.78 24.23
N GLU A 137 1.33 20.53 23.15
CA GLU A 137 0.39 20.22 22.06
C GLU A 137 0.98 19.18 21.11
N THR A 138 0.68 17.92 21.39
CA THR A 138 0.94 16.78 20.50
C THR A 138 -0.36 16.25 19.91
N ILE A 139 -0.28 15.46 18.83
CA ILE A 139 -1.43 14.73 18.27
C ILE A 139 -2.08 13.87 19.36
N GLN A 140 -1.27 13.11 20.10
CA GLN A 140 -1.74 12.27 21.19
C GLN A 140 -2.48 13.12 22.25
N HIS A 141 -1.89 14.23 22.67
CA HIS A 141 -2.54 15.11 23.64
C HIS A 141 -3.87 15.66 23.11
N LEU A 142 -3.87 16.24 21.91
CA LEU A 142 -5.02 16.92 21.35
C LEU A 142 -6.23 15.97 21.18
N PHE A 143 -5.99 14.76 20.67
CA PHE A 143 -7.06 13.81 20.33
C PHE A 143 -7.35 12.74 21.38
N ILE A 144 -6.50 12.59 22.41
CA ILE A 144 -6.61 11.51 23.39
C ILE A 144 -6.54 12.03 24.82
N ASP A 145 -5.45 12.71 25.19
CA ASP A 145 -5.13 12.99 26.60
C ASP A 145 -5.68 14.33 27.11
N SER A 146 -6.10 15.24 26.22
CA SER A 146 -6.67 16.52 26.60
C SER A 146 -7.96 16.32 27.40
N CYS A 147 -8.28 17.31 28.25
CA CYS A 147 -9.51 17.27 29.04
C CYS A 147 -10.76 17.15 28.15
N ILE A 148 -10.77 17.85 27.00
CA ILE A 148 -11.86 17.83 26.02
C ILE A 148 -11.92 16.46 25.34
N ALA A 149 -10.82 15.98 24.77
CA ALA A 149 -10.81 14.70 24.07
C ALA A 149 -11.23 13.55 24.99
N ASN A 150 -10.72 13.52 26.22
CA ASN A 150 -11.11 12.52 27.21
C ASN A 150 -12.61 12.55 27.52
N GLN A 151 -13.23 13.73 27.61
CA GLN A 151 -14.68 13.84 27.80
C GLN A 151 -15.46 13.28 26.61
N VAL A 152 -15.07 13.63 25.38
CA VAL A 152 -15.72 13.13 24.16
C VAL A 152 -15.59 11.60 24.07
N TRP A 153 -14.38 11.06 24.26
CA TRP A 153 -14.19 9.61 24.25
C TRP A 153 -15.03 8.94 25.33
N ARG A 154 -14.99 9.40 26.59
CA ARG A 154 -15.80 8.80 27.67
C ARG A 154 -17.29 8.77 27.30
N HIS A 155 -17.84 9.87 26.80
CA HIS A 155 -19.23 9.95 26.38
C HIS A 155 -19.61 8.85 25.38
N PHE A 156 -18.83 8.66 24.33
CA PHE A 156 -19.11 7.62 23.34
C PHE A 156 -18.78 6.20 23.83
N PHE A 157 -17.72 6.01 24.62
CA PHE A 157 -17.41 4.72 25.22
C PHE A 157 -18.57 4.25 26.13
N ASP A 158 -19.16 5.15 26.91
CA ASP A 158 -20.32 4.86 27.77
C ASP A 158 -21.56 4.47 26.95
N ILE A 159 -21.87 5.21 25.87
CA ILE A 159 -23.00 4.91 24.98
C ILE A 159 -22.87 3.52 24.34
N PHE A 160 -21.66 3.14 23.94
CA PHE A 160 -21.42 1.88 23.22
C PHE A 160 -20.98 0.71 24.12
N HIS A 161 -20.99 0.93 25.44
CA HIS A 161 -20.55 0.00 26.47
C HIS A 161 -19.15 -0.59 26.18
N VAL A 162 -18.25 0.27 25.72
CA VAL A 162 -16.85 -0.08 25.47
C VAL A 162 -16.04 0.26 26.72
N THR A 163 -15.13 -0.61 27.13
CA THR A 163 -14.23 -0.32 28.25
C THR A 163 -13.13 0.65 27.79
N LEU A 164 -13.11 1.85 28.37
CA LEU A 164 -12.01 2.78 28.20
C LEU A 164 -10.82 2.35 29.07
N ARG A 165 -9.67 2.13 28.45
CA ARG A 165 -8.42 1.86 29.17
C ARG A 165 -7.57 3.13 29.28
N PRO A 166 -6.98 3.43 30.45
CA PRO A 166 -6.07 4.57 30.61
C PRO A 166 -4.75 4.35 29.85
N MET A 167 -4.18 5.44 29.33
CA MET A 167 -2.80 5.51 28.78
C MET A 167 -2.52 4.72 27.50
N GLU A 168 -3.30 4.98 26.46
CA GLU A 168 -3.16 4.30 25.17
C GLU A 168 -3.06 5.31 24.02
N GLY A 169 -2.18 5.03 23.05
CA GLY A 169 -2.03 5.83 21.85
C GLY A 169 -3.36 5.91 21.07
N PHE A 170 -3.56 6.95 20.25
CA PHE A 170 -4.78 7.07 19.44
C PHE A 170 -5.06 5.83 18.58
N GLN A 171 -3.99 5.20 18.06
CA GLN A 171 -4.07 3.95 17.31
C GLN A 171 -4.64 2.81 18.16
N TYR A 172 -4.23 2.71 19.42
CA TYR A 172 -4.73 1.68 20.31
C TYR A 172 -6.18 1.98 20.71
N ARG A 173 -6.55 3.21 21.07
CA ARG A 173 -7.98 3.57 21.32
C ARG A 173 -8.86 3.20 20.14
N PHE A 174 -8.37 3.45 18.93
CA PHE A 174 -9.07 3.11 17.71
C PHE A 174 -9.21 1.58 17.54
N GLN A 175 -8.14 0.81 17.81
CA GLN A 175 -8.16 -0.65 17.76
C GLN A 175 -9.04 -1.27 18.86
N SER A 176 -8.97 -0.79 20.09
CA SER A 176 -9.77 -1.29 21.21
C SER A 176 -11.26 -1.08 20.95
N TRP A 177 -11.65 0.07 20.41
CA TRP A 177 -13.01 0.27 19.92
C TRP A 177 -13.38 -0.74 18.83
N ARG A 178 -12.53 -0.93 17.83
CA ARG A 178 -12.78 -1.86 16.73
C ARG A 178 -13.02 -3.29 17.22
N PHE A 179 -12.29 -3.75 18.22
CA PHE A 179 -12.39 -5.12 18.75
C PHE A 179 -13.38 -5.26 19.92
N SER A 180 -13.98 -4.17 20.39
CA SER A 180 -14.88 -4.18 21.55
C SER A 180 -16.30 -4.72 21.29
N GLY A 181 -16.66 -5.02 20.05
CA GLY A 181 -18.01 -5.44 19.68
C GLY A 181 -18.02 -6.54 18.62
N GLN A 182 -19.20 -7.09 18.38
CA GLN A 182 -19.41 -8.04 17.29
C GLN A 182 -19.02 -7.41 15.94
N PHE A 183 -18.52 -8.22 15.01
CA PHE A 183 -18.13 -7.75 13.68
C PHE A 183 -19.32 -7.09 12.98
N VAL A 184 -19.26 -5.78 12.79
CA VAL A 184 -20.26 -5.00 12.06
C VAL A 184 -19.76 -4.67 10.66
N ARG A 185 -20.69 -4.65 9.69
CA ARG A 185 -20.38 -4.32 8.29
C ARG A 185 -19.67 -2.96 8.19
N GLN A 186 -18.77 -2.85 7.22
CA GLN A 186 -18.10 -1.59 6.90
C GLN A 186 -19.17 -0.51 6.63
N GLY A 187 -19.03 0.65 7.29
CA GLY A 187 -19.99 1.73 7.16
C GLY A 187 -21.11 1.74 8.21
N HIS A 188 -21.17 0.74 9.09
CA HIS A 188 -22.06 0.81 10.26
C HIS A 188 -21.62 1.93 11.21
N ILE A 189 -22.57 2.59 11.89
CA ILE A 189 -22.30 3.75 12.76
C ILE A 189 -21.17 3.47 13.79
N ARG A 190 -21.16 2.28 14.39
CA ARG A 190 -20.11 1.84 15.31
C ARG A 190 -18.71 1.83 14.69
N THR A 191 -18.58 1.58 13.39
CA THR A 191 -17.28 1.58 12.69
C THR A 191 -16.82 2.98 12.29
N ILE A 192 -17.75 3.93 12.18
CA ILE A 192 -17.48 5.30 11.74
C ILE A 192 -17.20 6.22 12.95
N ILE A 193 -17.89 6.01 14.07
CA ILE A 193 -17.77 6.87 15.26
C ILE A 193 -16.32 7.13 15.71
N PRO A 194 -15.42 6.13 15.78
CA PRO A 194 -14.03 6.38 16.14
C PRO A 194 -13.30 7.32 15.18
N LEU A 195 -13.68 7.33 13.90
CA LEU A 195 -13.12 8.25 12.91
C LEU A 195 -13.71 9.66 13.02
N LEU A 196 -14.90 9.81 13.61
CA LEU A 196 -15.55 11.11 13.83
C LEU A 196 -15.15 11.76 15.16
N ILE A 197 -14.72 10.96 16.13
CA ILE A 197 -14.20 11.47 17.42
C ILE A 197 -12.76 12.00 17.24
N LEU A 198 -12.00 11.37 16.33
CA LEU A 198 -10.68 11.83 15.90
C LEU A 198 -10.83 13.09 15.06
#